data_AF-A0A9P1FK86-F1
#
_entry.id   AF-A0A9P1FK86-F1
#
_cell.length_a   1.000
_cell.length_b   1.000
_cell.length_c   1.000
_cell.angle_alpha   90.00
_cell.angle_beta   90.00
_cell.angle_gamma   90.00
#
_symmetry.space_group_name_H-M   'P 1'
#
loop_
_entity.id
_entity.type
_entity.pdbx_description
1 polymer ?
#
loop_
_entity_poly.entity_id
_entity_poly.type
_entity_poly.pdbx_seq_one_letter_code
_entity_poly.pdbx_strand_id
1 'polypeptide(L)'
;MWRLKWLPLVAPLAPLVAQEVQDVDGLSQEMQYLWDLVVVQQQSRNVPQGDSPPLRRACQFGLSEGSAELAEWMLTFPDPPLEELELLDLGPEDGSGFARAEQLQAAFGARVSTPAAGLWKRPPGVAVEEGGNCDLVLFSKVSTRFSLDRVLPRLGSHVVAVWVSDECIHETTEVASPACAHMNSFWERTYLMMRGYCTRRICASRVKTSILQDPNVLDLHCEDFNTLEGSNSSISEFGQDWFALSNFLGLGSTGVYVDVGASLPFDYSNTVMLDRCLGWQGVCVEPNPHLSILLEVYRSCQVFTNCISDAGLPQRPFSDRDGKVEFYADCVPLTDILRSAGVGPRIDLMSVDVEHQELAVLRGLNLEEFDVRVMVIEVTRGARWLEVDSILLPQGYAKVAVLGRDVVYVKLEELQEKNLAAWPIFKGPDRKATLPDGWANFHQRVLDEEMEEEMRQERKAYYAGLRRTSPG
;
A
#
# COMPACT_ATOMS: atom_id res chain seq x y z
N MET A 1 42.83 -11.26 -65.38
CA MET A 1 43.45 -9.96 -65.03
C MET A 1 42.30 -8.96 -65.01
N TRP A 2 41.82 -8.41 -63.89
CA TRP A 2 42.53 -7.66 -62.85
C TRP A 2 41.89 -7.85 -61.47
N ARG A 3 42.72 -7.72 -60.44
CA ARG A 3 42.45 -7.93 -59.01
C ARG A 3 41.61 -6.77 -58.43
N LEU A 4 40.51 -7.10 -57.74
CA LEU A 4 39.86 -6.18 -56.80
C LEU A 4 40.62 -6.22 -55.46
N LYS A 5 41.11 -5.05 -55.04
CA LYS A 5 41.78 -4.83 -53.75
C LYS A 5 40.75 -4.94 -52.63
N TRP A 6 40.98 -5.85 -51.69
CA TRP A 6 40.31 -5.87 -50.39
C TRP A 6 40.85 -4.73 -49.53
N LEU A 7 39.99 -3.81 -49.11
CA LEU A 7 40.23 -2.91 -47.98
C LEU A 7 40.15 -3.75 -46.68
N PRO A 8 40.97 -3.47 -45.65
CA PRO A 8 40.98 -4.29 -44.45
C PRO A 8 39.67 -4.11 -43.70
N LEU A 9 39.16 -5.24 -43.21
CA LEU A 9 38.07 -5.34 -42.26
C LEU A 9 38.22 -4.29 -41.16
N VAL A 10 37.14 -3.55 -40.93
CA VAL A 10 36.89 -2.80 -39.70
C VAL A 10 37.25 -3.74 -38.54
N ALA A 11 38.15 -3.29 -37.67
CA ALA A 11 38.50 -4.04 -36.47
C ALA A 11 37.19 -4.42 -35.76
N PRO A 12 37.02 -5.68 -35.34
CA PRO A 12 35.83 -6.05 -34.60
C PRO A 12 35.73 -5.10 -33.41
N LEU A 13 34.58 -4.43 -33.25
CA LEU A 13 34.22 -3.79 -31.99
C LEU A 13 34.48 -4.85 -30.94
N ALA A 14 35.44 -4.57 -30.05
CA ALA A 14 35.67 -5.43 -28.91
C ALA A 14 34.30 -5.68 -28.26
N PRO A 15 33.89 -6.93 -28.00
CA PRO A 15 32.70 -7.14 -27.20
C PRO A 15 32.94 -6.33 -25.93
N LEU A 16 32.01 -5.42 -25.62
CA LEU A 16 31.85 -4.93 -24.26
C LEU A 16 31.52 -6.19 -23.47
N VAL A 17 32.57 -6.83 -22.99
CA VAL A 17 32.52 -7.85 -21.97
C VAL A 17 31.62 -7.23 -20.92
N ALA A 18 30.50 -7.90 -20.62
CA ALA A 18 29.90 -7.77 -19.31
C ALA A 18 31.05 -8.11 -18.35
N GLN A 19 31.81 -7.09 -17.93
CA GLN A 19 32.72 -7.25 -16.82
C GLN A 19 31.79 -7.71 -15.71
N GLU A 20 31.95 -8.97 -15.34
CA GLU A 20 31.51 -9.46 -14.04
C GLU A 20 31.79 -8.33 -13.05
N VAL A 21 30.74 -7.89 -12.35
CA VAL A 21 30.83 -6.92 -11.26
C VAL A 21 31.86 -7.50 -10.29
N GLN A 22 33.13 -7.11 -10.47
CA GLN A 22 34.20 -7.46 -9.55
C GLN A 22 33.84 -6.77 -8.23
N ASP A 23 33.96 -7.47 -7.11
CA ASP A 23 33.81 -6.96 -5.75
C ASP A 23 34.35 -5.52 -5.63
N VAL A 24 33.44 -4.55 -5.67
CA VAL A 24 33.78 -3.13 -5.55
C VAL A 24 33.68 -2.79 -4.06
N ASP A 25 34.82 -2.53 -3.41
CA ASP A 25 34.87 -2.23 -1.98
C ASP A 25 34.33 -0.81 -1.70
N GLY A 26 33.06 -0.70 -1.34
CA GLY A 26 32.47 0.51 -0.73
C GLY A 26 31.44 1.24 -1.59
N LEU A 27 30.51 1.95 -0.93
CA LEU A 27 29.33 2.54 -1.55
C LEU A 27 29.71 3.60 -2.60
N SER A 28 30.69 4.46 -2.32
CA SER A 28 31.15 5.51 -3.25
C SER A 28 31.68 4.98 -4.58
N GLN A 29 32.23 3.77 -4.61
CA GLN A 29 32.74 3.18 -5.85
C GLN A 29 31.60 2.57 -6.69
N GLU A 30 30.61 1.93 -6.04
CA GLU A 30 29.34 1.54 -6.68
C GLU A 30 28.63 2.77 -7.27
N MET A 31 28.63 3.89 -6.54
CA MET A 31 28.08 5.17 -7.02
C MET A 31 28.79 5.68 -8.27
N GLN A 32 30.13 5.77 -8.23
CA GLN A 32 30.92 6.27 -9.37
C GLN A 32 30.65 5.43 -10.62
N TYR A 33 30.64 4.10 -10.49
CA TYR A 33 30.37 3.20 -11.60
C TYR A 33 28.99 3.45 -12.25
N LEU A 34 27.94 3.53 -11.43
CA LEU A 34 26.59 3.79 -11.94
C LEU A 34 26.44 5.22 -12.48
N TRP A 35 27.10 6.19 -11.87
CA TRP A 35 27.13 7.58 -12.34
C TRP A 35 27.73 7.67 -13.75
N ASP A 36 28.87 7.03 -13.95
CA ASP A 36 29.52 6.99 -15.26
C ASP A 36 28.64 6.32 -16.30
N LEU A 37 27.92 5.27 -15.92
CA LEU A 37 27.08 4.49 -16.84
C LEU A 37 25.77 5.23 -17.22
N VAL A 38 25.08 5.79 -16.22
CA VAL A 38 23.72 6.34 -16.37
C VAL A 38 23.74 7.84 -16.66
N VAL A 39 24.67 8.58 -16.06
CA VAL A 39 24.73 10.04 -16.16
C VAL A 39 25.72 10.49 -17.24
N VAL A 40 26.96 9.99 -17.19
CA VAL A 40 28.03 10.43 -18.12
C VAL A 40 27.87 9.77 -19.48
N GLN A 41 27.82 8.43 -19.53
CA GLN A 41 27.70 7.66 -20.77
C GLN A 41 26.25 7.57 -21.26
N GLN A 42 25.28 7.99 -20.45
CA GLN A 42 23.85 8.04 -20.77
C GLN A 42 23.30 6.72 -21.33
N GLN A 43 23.80 5.57 -20.86
CA GLN A 43 23.42 4.25 -21.40
C GLN A 43 22.01 3.78 -20.99
N SER A 44 21.06 4.67 -20.70
CA SER A 44 19.67 4.27 -20.51
C SER A 44 19.08 3.82 -21.84
N ARG A 45 18.58 2.58 -21.91
CA ARG A 45 17.94 2.04 -23.13
C ARG A 45 16.84 3.01 -23.63
N ASN A 46 17.03 3.56 -24.83
CA ASN A 46 16.10 4.44 -25.58
C ASN A 46 16.00 5.93 -25.19
N VAL A 47 17.03 6.56 -24.60
CA VAL A 47 17.12 8.04 -24.47
C VAL A 47 18.28 8.58 -25.32
N PRO A 48 18.05 9.45 -26.32
CA PRO A 48 19.13 10.02 -27.15
C PRO A 48 20.07 10.95 -26.38
N GLN A 49 21.37 10.88 -26.68
CA GLN A 49 22.43 11.57 -25.93
C GLN A 49 22.35 13.11 -25.93
N GLY A 50 21.66 13.70 -26.91
CA GLY A 50 21.55 15.15 -27.12
C GLY A 50 20.38 15.83 -26.41
N ASP A 51 19.44 15.07 -25.82
CA ASP A 51 18.21 15.60 -25.23
C ASP A 51 18.27 15.73 -23.69
N SER A 52 19.47 15.55 -23.14
CA SER A 52 19.73 15.31 -21.73
C SER A 52 20.16 16.60 -21.01
N PRO A 53 19.28 17.25 -20.19
CA PRO A 53 19.67 18.42 -19.42
C PRO A 53 20.75 18.08 -18.36
N PRO A 54 21.56 19.07 -17.95
CA PRO A 54 22.52 18.91 -16.86
C PRO A 54 21.78 18.66 -15.54
N LEU A 55 22.33 17.79 -14.69
CA LEU A 55 21.79 17.55 -13.36
C LEU A 55 22.22 18.68 -12.43
N ARG A 56 21.29 19.54 -12.02
CA ARG A 56 21.58 20.68 -11.12
C ARG A 56 20.84 20.58 -9.81
N ARG A 57 19.60 20.10 -9.84
CA ARG A 57 18.77 19.98 -8.64
C ARG A 57 18.39 18.53 -8.37
N ALA A 58 18.59 18.12 -7.12
CA ALA A 58 18.19 16.82 -6.60
C ALA A 58 17.08 16.96 -5.57
N CYS A 59 16.15 16.02 -5.59
CA CYS A 59 15.10 15.90 -4.59
C CYS A 59 15.22 14.55 -3.92
N GLN A 60 15.29 14.54 -2.59
CA GLN A 60 15.56 13.33 -1.84
C GLN A 60 14.40 12.96 -0.93
N PHE A 61 14.01 11.68 -1.03
CA PHE A 61 12.97 11.07 -0.23
C PHE A 61 13.59 9.97 0.64
N GLY A 62 13.53 10.17 1.96
CA GLY A 62 14.18 9.35 2.96
C GLY A 62 15.69 9.62 3.05
N LEU A 63 16.19 9.66 4.28
CA LEU A 63 17.61 9.91 4.55
C LEU A 63 18.20 8.82 5.45
N SER A 64 18.56 7.68 4.84
CA SER A 64 19.35 6.62 5.48
C SER A 64 20.83 7.00 5.52
N GLU A 65 21.64 6.15 6.13
CA GLU A 65 23.09 6.29 6.12
C GLU A 65 23.64 6.25 4.69
N GLY A 66 23.32 5.21 3.90
CA GLY A 66 23.80 5.11 2.53
C GLY A 66 23.30 6.23 1.61
N SER A 67 22.05 6.70 1.76
CA SER A 67 21.54 7.79 0.93
C SER A 67 22.07 9.16 1.34
N ALA A 68 22.47 9.35 2.61
CA ALA A 68 23.19 10.54 3.05
C ALA A 68 24.63 10.55 2.52
N GLU A 69 25.32 9.41 2.54
CA GLU A 69 26.65 9.25 1.90
C GLU A 69 26.58 9.58 0.40
N LEU A 70 25.52 9.13 -0.29
CA LEU A 70 25.33 9.45 -1.71
C LEU A 70 25.12 10.94 -1.92
N ALA A 71 24.24 11.56 -1.13
CA ALA A 71 23.99 12.99 -1.20
C ALA A 71 25.28 13.80 -1.00
N GLU A 72 26.10 13.44 -0.01
CA GLU A 72 27.39 14.06 0.25
C GLU A 72 28.37 13.88 -0.93
N TRP A 73 28.48 12.65 -1.44
CA TRP A 73 29.31 12.37 -2.61
C TRP A 73 28.88 13.23 -3.81
N MET A 74 27.58 13.36 -4.08
CA MET A 74 27.07 14.17 -5.18
C MET A 74 27.26 15.67 -5.00
N LEU A 75 27.16 16.18 -3.77
CA LEU A 75 27.41 17.59 -3.46
C LEU A 75 28.89 17.96 -3.53
N THR A 76 29.78 16.98 -3.44
CA THR A 76 31.24 17.14 -3.58
C THR A 76 31.75 16.80 -4.98
N PHE A 77 31.00 16.02 -5.76
CA PHE A 77 31.39 15.58 -7.10
C PHE A 77 31.43 16.75 -8.10
N PRO A 78 32.52 16.93 -8.87
CA PRO A 78 32.73 18.13 -9.66
C PRO A 78 32.05 18.14 -11.05
N ASP A 79 31.52 17.02 -11.57
CA ASP A 79 31.02 16.96 -12.95
C ASP A 79 29.86 15.97 -13.21
N PRO A 80 28.60 16.42 -13.38
CA PRO A 80 28.11 17.77 -13.12
C PRO A 80 27.97 18.03 -11.60
N PRO A 81 28.29 19.25 -11.11
CA PRO A 81 28.13 19.56 -9.71
C PRO A 81 26.64 19.71 -9.37
N LEU A 82 26.19 19.00 -8.33
CA LEU A 82 24.83 19.17 -7.83
C LEU A 82 24.70 20.56 -7.17
N GLU A 83 23.96 21.48 -7.78
CA GLU A 83 23.85 22.86 -7.29
C GLU A 83 22.94 22.95 -6.05
N GLU A 84 21.83 22.20 -6.04
CA GLU A 84 20.82 22.20 -4.97
C GLU A 84 20.35 20.77 -4.64
N LEU A 85 20.25 20.48 -3.34
CA LEU A 85 19.61 19.28 -2.78
C LEU A 85 18.45 19.71 -1.89
N GLU A 86 17.24 19.32 -2.27
CA GLU A 86 16.04 19.47 -1.45
C GLU A 86 15.71 18.14 -0.77
N LEU A 87 15.79 18.11 0.55
CA LEU A 87 15.33 17.00 1.36
C LEU A 87 13.82 17.14 1.55
N LEU A 88 13.03 16.22 0.99
CA LEU A 88 11.56 16.27 1.02
C LEU A 88 10.96 15.34 2.06
N ASP A 89 11.65 14.23 2.35
CA ASP A 89 11.31 13.31 3.41
C ASP A 89 12.60 12.87 4.12
N LEU A 90 12.57 12.88 5.45
CA LEU A 90 13.70 12.47 6.29
C LEU A 90 13.57 11.02 6.77
N GLY A 91 12.44 10.36 6.49
CA GLY A 91 12.16 9.00 6.93
C GLY A 91 11.49 8.97 8.32
N PRO A 92 11.70 7.91 9.11
CA PRO A 92 10.98 7.69 10.37
C PRO A 92 11.25 8.80 11.39
N GLU A 93 10.28 9.02 12.30
CA GLU A 93 10.34 10.06 13.34
C GLU A 93 11.32 9.75 14.48
N ASP A 94 12.19 8.75 14.31
CA ASP A 94 13.21 8.37 15.29
C ASP A 94 14.35 9.40 15.44
N GLY A 95 14.32 10.47 14.64
CA GLY A 95 15.27 11.58 14.67
C GLY A 95 16.57 11.31 13.91
N SER A 96 16.79 10.10 13.42
CA SER A 96 18.05 9.74 12.77
C SER A 96 18.22 10.45 11.42
N GLY A 97 17.13 10.61 10.65
CA GLY A 97 17.12 11.40 9.42
C GLY A 97 17.36 12.89 9.66
N PHE A 98 16.79 13.45 10.75
CA PHE A 98 17.00 14.84 11.12
C PHE A 98 18.48 15.14 11.44
N ALA A 99 19.12 14.28 12.23
CA ALA A 99 20.54 14.44 12.53
C ALA A 99 21.43 14.42 11.27
N ARG A 100 21.13 13.54 10.31
CA ARG A 100 21.86 13.49 9.02
C ARG A 100 21.58 14.72 8.16
N ALA A 101 20.34 15.21 8.14
CA ALA A 101 19.99 16.43 7.43
C ALA A 101 20.73 17.65 8.00
N GLU A 102 20.80 17.78 9.33
CA GLU A 102 21.59 18.82 9.99
C GLU A 102 23.08 18.73 9.64
N GLN A 103 23.64 17.53 9.55
CA GLN A 103 25.03 17.32 9.12
C GLN A 103 25.26 17.79 7.68
N LEU A 104 24.38 17.41 6.75
CA LEU A 104 24.46 17.85 5.35
C LEU A 104 24.30 19.38 5.25
N GLN A 105 23.37 19.97 5.98
CA GLN A 105 23.18 21.43 6.03
C GLN A 105 24.39 22.15 6.63
N ALA A 106 25.01 21.60 7.67
CA ALA A 106 26.22 22.16 8.26
C ALA A 106 27.41 22.11 7.28
N ALA A 107 27.52 21.04 6.48
CA ALA A 107 28.60 20.85 5.51
C ALA A 107 28.43 21.70 4.24
N PHE A 108 27.19 21.84 3.74
CA PHE A 108 26.92 22.40 2.41
C PHE A 108 26.07 23.69 2.42
N GLY A 109 25.61 24.12 3.59
CA GLY A 109 24.89 25.39 3.77
C GLY A 109 23.63 25.48 2.92
N ALA A 110 23.47 26.62 2.24
CA ALA A 110 22.28 26.94 1.44
C ALA A 110 22.06 26.01 0.22
N ARG A 111 23.01 25.14 -0.11
CA ARG A 111 22.85 24.11 -1.15
C ARG A 111 21.95 22.96 -0.69
N VAL A 112 21.71 22.81 0.61
CA VAL A 112 20.84 21.77 1.18
C VAL A 112 19.66 22.42 1.87
N SER A 113 18.46 22.21 1.35
CA SER A 113 17.21 22.67 1.94
C SER A 113 16.46 21.51 2.57
N THR A 114 15.78 21.79 3.68
CA THR A 114 14.86 20.87 4.37
C THR A 114 13.47 21.49 4.38
N PRO A 115 12.40 20.68 4.55
CA PRO A 115 11.05 21.23 4.63
C PRO A 115 10.97 22.11 5.88
N ALA A 116 10.32 23.27 5.78
CA ALA A 116 10.12 24.16 6.91
C ALA A 116 9.29 23.45 7.99
N ALA A 117 9.96 23.00 9.06
CA ALA A 117 9.42 22.51 10.33
C ALA A 117 7.98 21.96 10.31
N GLY A 118 7.86 20.63 10.16
CA GLY A 118 6.64 19.89 10.44
C GLY A 118 6.14 19.09 9.24
N LEU A 119 5.85 17.82 9.50
CA LEU A 119 5.04 16.90 8.68
C LEU A 119 4.23 17.61 7.58
N TRP A 120 4.58 17.34 6.33
CA TRP A 120 3.82 17.80 5.18
C TRP A 120 2.36 17.31 5.31
N LYS A 121 1.40 18.23 5.24
CA LYS A 121 -0.04 17.93 5.16
C LYS A 121 -0.49 18.11 3.71
N ARG A 122 -1.14 17.11 3.14
CA ARG A 122 -1.83 17.23 1.84
C ARG A 122 -2.89 18.33 1.93
N PRO A 123 -2.86 19.38 1.12
CA PRO A 123 -3.97 20.31 1.04
C PRO A 123 -5.17 19.62 0.35
N PRO A 124 -6.41 19.82 0.82
CA PRO A 124 -7.59 19.35 0.12
C PRO A 124 -7.79 20.19 -1.14
N GLY A 125 -7.29 19.69 -2.27
CA GLY A 125 -7.41 20.33 -3.57
C GLY A 125 -6.53 21.58 -3.74
N VAL A 126 -5.96 21.70 -4.94
CA VAL A 126 -5.32 22.89 -5.54
C VAL A 126 -3.79 23.02 -5.37
N ALA A 127 -3.20 23.29 -6.55
CA ALA A 127 -1.91 23.90 -6.88
C ALA A 127 -0.63 23.22 -6.38
N VAL A 128 0.14 22.75 -7.36
CA VAL A 128 1.58 22.47 -7.26
C VAL A 128 2.26 23.67 -6.61
N GLU A 129 2.84 23.47 -5.42
CA GLU A 129 3.71 24.47 -4.79
C GLU A 129 4.82 24.89 -5.77
N GLU A 130 5.18 26.17 -5.79
CA GLU A 130 6.25 26.77 -6.62
C GLU A 130 7.66 26.28 -6.20
N GLY A 131 7.92 24.97 -6.30
CA GLY A 131 9.25 24.37 -6.21
C GLY A 131 9.85 24.21 -7.61
N GLY A 132 11.16 24.45 -7.75
CA GLY A 132 11.88 24.22 -9.00
C GLY A 132 11.90 22.74 -9.39
N ASN A 133 11.99 22.45 -10.69
CA ASN A 133 12.03 21.07 -11.19
C ASN A 133 13.31 20.35 -10.75
N CYS A 134 13.17 19.14 -10.22
CA CYS A 134 14.24 18.21 -9.90
C CYS A 134 14.69 17.49 -11.18
N ASP A 135 16.00 17.47 -11.43
CA ASP A 135 16.63 16.72 -12.52
C ASP A 135 17.04 15.31 -12.05
N LEU A 136 17.24 15.16 -10.74
CA LEU A 136 17.60 13.94 -10.06
C LEU A 136 16.63 13.67 -8.90
N VAL A 137 16.24 12.43 -8.73
CA VAL A 137 15.51 11.99 -7.54
C VAL A 137 16.26 10.88 -6.83
N LEU A 138 16.48 11.08 -5.54
CA LEU A 138 17.14 10.14 -4.65
C LEU A 138 16.11 9.48 -3.74
N PHE A 139 16.16 8.15 -3.69
CA PHE A 139 15.26 7.34 -2.88
C PHE A 139 16.04 6.47 -1.91
N SER A 140 15.62 6.50 -0.65
CA SER A 140 16.14 5.60 0.39
C SER A 140 15.08 4.61 0.86
N LYS A 141 15.52 3.44 1.35
CA LYS A 141 14.64 2.43 1.99
C LYS A 141 13.83 2.96 3.17
N VAL A 142 14.33 4.01 3.85
CA VAL A 142 13.65 4.59 5.01
C VAL A 142 12.54 5.57 4.60
N SER A 143 12.43 5.86 3.30
CA SER A 143 11.32 6.63 2.75
C SER A 143 10.07 5.79 2.73
N THR A 144 9.20 6.03 3.68
CA THR A 144 7.86 5.44 3.68
C THR A 144 6.89 6.30 2.88
N ARG A 145 7.22 7.58 2.64
CA ARG A 145 6.33 8.60 2.10
C ARG A 145 6.53 8.86 0.61
N PHE A 146 7.27 8.02 -0.11
CA PHE A 146 7.48 8.18 -1.54
C PHE A 146 6.24 7.74 -2.34
N SER A 147 5.92 8.52 -3.39
CA SER A 147 4.88 8.22 -4.38
C SER A 147 5.15 9.00 -5.65
N LEU A 148 4.89 8.42 -6.83
CA LEU A 148 5.09 9.16 -8.07
C LEU A 148 4.16 10.36 -8.19
N ASP A 149 2.94 10.31 -7.64
CA ASP A 149 2.04 11.47 -7.59
C ASP A 149 2.64 12.67 -6.85
N ARG A 150 3.51 12.43 -5.85
CA ARG A 150 4.22 13.47 -5.09
C ARG A 150 5.39 14.06 -5.85
N VAL A 151 6.00 13.27 -6.75
CA VAL A 151 7.25 13.62 -7.43
C VAL A 151 7.00 14.19 -8.81
N LEU A 152 6.06 13.62 -9.58
CA LEU A 152 5.76 14.00 -10.97
C LEU A 152 5.57 15.51 -11.17
N PRO A 153 4.86 16.27 -10.30
CA PRO A 153 4.70 17.71 -10.46
C PRO A 153 6.01 18.51 -10.35
N ARG A 154 7.04 17.93 -9.74
CA ARG A 154 8.34 18.55 -9.49
C ARG A 154 9.43 18.05 -10.44
N LEU A 155 9.13 17.29 -11.49
CA LEU A 155 10.16 16.71 -12.36
C LEU A 155 10.42 17.49 -13.64
N GLY A 156 11.70 17.52 -14.06
CA GLY A 156 12.08 17.94 -15.41
C GLY A 156 11.57 16.99 -16.50
N SER A 157 11.82 17.28 -17.78
CA SER A 157 11.38 16.42 -18.90
C SER A 157 12.08 15.04 -18.92
N HIS A 158 13.29 15.00 -18.38
CA HIS A 158 14.09 13.80 -18.13
C HIS A 158 14.55 13.84 -16.69
N VAL A 159 14.48 12.71 -16.02
CA VAL A 159 14.93 12.59 -14.64
C VAL A 159 15.91 11.42 -14.52
N VAL A 160 16.91 11.58 -13.66
CA VAL A 160 17.70 10.45 -13.17
C VAL A 160 17.11 10.03 -11.84
N ALA A 161 16.70 8.77 -11.74
CA ALA A 161 16.22 8.19 -10.49
C ALA A 161 17.31 7.28 -9.94
N VAL A 162 17.74 7.53 -8.70
CA VAL A 162 18.73 6.72 -7.99
C VAL A 162 18.10 6.22 -6.70
N TRP A 163 18.20 4.92 -6.51
CA TRP A 163 17.69 4.24 -5.34
C TRP A 163 18.85 3.60 -4.58
N VAL A 164 18.86 3.81 -3.26
CA VAL A 164 19.91 3.32 -2.36
C VAL A 164 19.29 2.50 -1.25
N SER A 165 19.82 1.31 -1.03
CA SER A 165 19.48 0.44 0.09
C SER A 165 20.71 -0.20 0.70
N ASP A 166 20.73 -0.21 2.03
CA ASP A 166 21.81 -0.80 2.80
C ASP A 166 21.71 -2.35 2.88
N GLU A 167 20.66 -2.97 2.33
CA GLU A 167 20.30 -4.38 2.57
C GLU A 167 19.85 -5.20 1.35
N CYS A 168 19.84 -4.65 0.12
CA CYS A 168 19.06 -5.27 -0.96
C CYS A 168 19.59 -6.59 -1.53
N ILE A 169 20.82 -7.00 -1.21
CA ILE A 169 21.33 -8.33 -1.59
C ILE A 169 22.24 -8.85 -0.46
N HIS A 170 21.72 -9.81 0.32
CA HIS A 170 22.56 -10.69 1.13
C HIS A 170 22.86 -11.97 0.35
N GLU A 171 24.15 -12.25 0.16
CA GLU A 171 24.71 -13.35 -0.66
C GLU A 171 24.32 -14.77 -0.21
N THR A 172 23.43 -14.94 0.77
CA THR A 172 23.15 -16.25 1.37
C THR A 172 21.67 -16.61 1.47
N THR A 173 20.74 -15.73 1.12
CA THR A 173 19.30 -16.04 1.13
C THR A 173 18.59 -15.27 0.02
N GLU A 174 18.03 -15.96 -0.97
CA GLU A 174 17.29 -15.41 -2.13
C GLU A 174 15.98 -14.66 -1.78
N VAL A 175 15.78 -14.22 -0.53
CA VAL A 175 14.54 -13.58 -0.10
C VAL A 175 14.81 -12.13 0.26
N ALA A 176 14.39 -11.21 -0.62
CA ALA A 176 14.27 -9.80 -0.30
C ALA A 176 13.26 -9.62 0.85
N SER A 177 13.50 -8.69 1.79
CA SER A 177 12.50 -8.36 2.81
C SER A 177 11.17 -7.94 2.16
N PRO A 178 9.99 -8.13 2.76
CA PRO A 178 8.71 -7.81 2.12
C PRO A 178 8.62 -6.35 1.60
N ALA A 179 9.22 -5.39 2.31
CA ALA A 179 9.36 -4.02 1.85
C ALA A 179 10.31 -3.89 0.63
N CYS A 180 11.44 -4.61 0.62
CA CYS A 180 12.33 -4.69 -0.53
C CYS A 180 11.72 -5.46 -1.70
N ALA A 181 10.90 -6.48 -1.49
CA ALA A 181 10.18 -7.20 -2.54
C ALA A 181 9.06 -6.32 -3.13
N HIS A 182 8.35 -5.57 -2.29
CA HIS A 182 7.34 -4.60 -2.72
C HIS A 182 7.95 -3.40 -3.45
N MET A 183 9.09 -2.87 -2.99
CA MET A 183 9.81 -1.80 -3.71
C MET A 183 10.62 -2.32 -4.90
N ASN A 184 11.12 -3.55 -4.87
CA ASN A 184 11.60 -4.22 -6.08
C ASN A 184 10.44 -4.39 -7.04
N SER A 185 9.19 -4.64 -6.60
CA SER A 185 8.03 -4.61 -7.49
C SER A 185 7.79 -3.22 -8.09
N PHE A 186 8.15 -2.15 -7.39
CA PHE A 186 8.13 -0.79 -7.95
C PHE A 186 9.05 -0.73 -9.18
N TRP A 187 10.25 -1.26 -9.02
CA TRP A 187 11.30 -1.30 -10.04
C TRP A 187 11.05 -2.37 -11.13
N GLU A 188 10.51 -3.55 -10.80
CA GLU A 188 10.24 -4.73 -11.67
C GLU A 188 9.00 -4.54 -12.53
N ARG A 189 7.93 -3.95 -11.98
CA ARG A 189 6.67 -3.69 -12.70
C ARG A 189 6.68 -2.34 -13.41
N THR A 190 7.50 -1.39 -12.98
CA THR A 190 7.77 -0.25 -13.84
C THR A 190 8.63 -0.68 -15.03
N TYR A 191 8.44 0.00 -16.16
CA TYR A 191 9.40 -0.02 -17.26
C TYR A 191 10.82 0.48 -16.86
N LEU A 192 11.06 0.83 -15.58
CA LEU A 192 12.30 1.45 -15.10
C LEU A 192 13.42 0.44 -14.84
N MET A 193 13.21 -0.76 -14.25
CA MET A 193 14.30 -1.75 -14.18
C MET A 193 14.62 -2.42 -15.49
N MET A 194 13.66 -2.54 -16.41
CA MET A 194 14.00 -3.00 -17.77
C MET A 194 14.98 -2.04 -18.48
N ARG A 195 15.20 -0.83 -17.94
CA ARG A 195 16.04 0.23 -18.53
C ARG A 195 17.15 0.77 -17.61
N GLY A 196 17.21 0.37 -16.34
CA GLY A 196 18.19 0.82 -15.35
C GLY A 196 19.35 -0.15 -15.12
N TYR A 197 20.34 0.28 -14.34
CA TYR A 197 21.49 -0.53 -13.93
C TYR A 197 21.55 -0.63 -12.41
N CYS A 198 21.84 -1.82 -11.90
CA CYS A 198 21.91 -2.09 -10.47
C CYS A 198 23.26 -2.71 -10.07
N THR A 199 23.67 -2.38 -8.86
CA THR A 199 24.79 -2.95 -8.10
C THR A 199 24.22 -3.60 -6.83
N ARG A 200 25.05 -3.94 -5.85
CA ARG A 200 24.61 -4.63 -4.63
C ARG A 200 23.68 -3.75 -3.78
N ARG A 201 23.97 -2.45 -3.71
CA ARG A 201 23.28 -1.50 -2.82
C ARG A 201 22.57 -0.37 -3.56
N ILE A 202 22.92 -0.11 -4.81
CA ILE A 202 22.43 1.05 -5.56
C ILE A 202 21.87 0.60 -6.91
N CYS A 203 20.73 1.19 -7.28
CA CYS A 203 20.19 1.14 -8.63
C CYS A 203 20.05 2.56 -9.19
N ALA A 204 20.34 2.74 -10.47
CA ALA A 204 20.19 4.03 -11.14
C ALA A 204 19.58 3.85 -12.54
N SER A 205 18.71 4.78 -12.92
CA SER A 205 18.10 4.81 -14.25
C SER A 205 17.82 6.24 -14.70
N ARG A 206 18.03 6.52 -15.99
CA ARG A 206 17.65 7.78 -16.61
C ARG A 206 16.41 7.57 -17.46
N VAL A 207 15.34 8.31 -17.16
CA VAL A 207 14.03 8.07 -17.76
C VAL A 207 13.31 9.36 -18.12
N LYS A 208 12.44 9.27 -19.13
CA LYS A 208 11.58 10.37 -19.51
C LYS A 208 10.43 10.47 -18.51
N THR A 209 10.13 11.66 -18.01
CA THR A 209 9.08 11.84 -17.00
C THR A 209 7.71 11.37 -17.49
N SER A 210 7.43 11.50 -18.79
CA SER A 210 6.16 11.04 -19.38
C SER A 210 5.95 9.52 -19.38
N ILE A 211 6.98 8.73 -19.03
CA ILE A 211 6.87 7.26 -18.93
C ILE A 211 7.03 6.77 -17.49
N LEU A 212 7.19 7.67 -16.52
CA LEU A 212 7.10 7.34 -15.11
C LEU A 212 5.63 7.01 -14.82
N GLN A 213 5.39 5.78 -14.39
CA GLN A 213 4.11 5.32 -13.92
C GLN A 213 4.32 4.77 -12.53
N ASP A 214 3.42 5.09 -11.61
CA ASP A 214 3.42 4.42 -10.31
C ASP A 214 3.02 2.96 -10.54
N PRO A 215 3.97 2.02 -10.42
CA PRO A 215 3.72 0.60 -10.62
C PRO A 215 2.78 0.01 -9.56
N ASN A 216 2.61 0.73 -8.45
CA ASN A 216 1.77 0.35 -7.34
C ASN A 216 0.40 1.03 -7.41
N VAL A 217 0.17 1.95 -8.36
CA VAL A 217 -1.19 2.39 -8.68
C VAL A 217 -1.84 1.29 -9.50
N LEU A 218 -2.85 0.66 -8.91
CA LEU A 218 -3.72 -0.24 -9.65
C LEU A 218 -4.53 0.58 -10.65
N ASP A 219 -4.50 0.18 -11.93
CA ASP A 219 -5.37 0.78 -12.94
C ASP A 219 -6.82 0.35 -12.63
N LEU A 220 -7.62 1.31 -12.14
CA LEU A 220 -8.99 1.05 -11.75
C LEU A 220 -9.90 1.34 -12.93
N HIS A 221 -10.70 0.34 -13.32
CA HIS A 221 -11.75 0.49 -14.34
C HIS A 221 -12.98 1.22 -13.77
N CYS A 222 -12.78 2.46 -13.34
CA CYS A 222 -13.79 3.27 -12.66
C CYS A 222 -15.07 3.51 -13.49
N GLU A 223 -14.93 3.61 -14.81
CA GLU A 223 -16.05 3.80 -15.73
C GLU A 223 -17.01 2.59 -15.72
N ASP A 224 -16.46 1.39 -15.59
CA ASP A 224 -17.21 0.13 -15.64
C ASP A 224 -17.78 -0.25 -14.27
N PHE A 225 -17.07 0.08 -13.19
CA PHE A 225 -17.47 -0.27 -11.82
C PHE A 225 -18.86 0.23 -11.45
N ASN A 226 -19.21 1.43 -11.91
CA ASN A 226 -20.48 2.04 -11.56
C ASN A 226 -21.65 1.66 -12.48
N THR A 227 -21.56 0.49 -13.11
CA THR A 227 -22.57 -0.06 -14.00
C THR A 227 -23.19 -1.33 -13.41
N LEU A 228 -24.25 -1.82 -14.07
CA LEU A 228 -24.85 -3.12 -13.75
C LEU A 228 -23.94 -4.32 -14.06
N GLU A 229 -22.83 -4.11 -14.79
CA GLU A 229 -21.82 -5.13 -15.09
C GLU A 229 -20.52 -4.89 -14.31
N GLY A 230 -20.51 -3.91 -13.40
CA GLY A 230 -19.33 -3.47 -12.66
C GLY A 230 -18.72 -4.51 -11.70
N SER A 231 -19.37 -5.67 -11.53
CA SER A 231 -18.80 -6.81 -10.79
C SER A 231 -17.48 -7.30 -11.41
N ASN A 232 -17.29 -7.14 -12.72
CA ASN A 232 -16.04 -7.51 -13.39
C ASN A 232 -14.89 -6.54 -13.09
N SER A 233 -15.22 -5.34 -12.61
CA SER A 233 -14.28 -4.28 -12.26
C SER A 233 -14.11 -4.14 -10.74
N SER A 234 -14.79 -4.99 -9.97
CA SER A 234 -14.63 -5.11 -8.53
C SER A 234 -13.19 -5.44 -8.18
N ILE A 235 -12.69 -4.83 -7.11
CA ILE A 235 -11.36 -5.14 -6.58
C ILE A 235 -11.44 -6.07 -5.36
N SER A 236 -12.57 -6.07 -4.65
CA SER A 236 -12.82 -6.97 -3.54
C SER A 236 -12.69 -8.46 -3.91
N GLU A 237 -12.27 -9.31 -2.97
CA GLU A 237 -11.98 -10.74 -3.24
C GLU A 237 -13.17 -11.52 -3.82
N PHE A 238 -14.39 -11.18 -3.39
CA PHE A 238 -15.63 -11.90 -3.72
C PHE A 238 -16.75 -10.98 -4.25
N GLY A 239 -16.42 -9.76 -4.70
CA GLY A 239 -17.40 -8.82 -5.25
C GLY A 239 -18.23 -8.06 -4.21
N GLN A 240 -17.79 -8.00 -2.95
CA GLN A 240 -18.49 -7.37 -1.84
C GLN A 240 -18.73 -5.87 -2.07
N ASP A 241 -17.73 -5.16 -2.61
CA ASP A 241 -17.81 -3.72 -2.90
C ASP A 241 -18.97 -3.39 -3.85
N TRP A 242 -19.03 -4.08 -4.98
CA TRP A 242 -20.03 -3.93 -6.02
C TRP A 242 -21.38 -4.49 -5.59
N PHE A 243 -21.41 -5.60 -4.83
CA PHE A 243 -22.64 -6.14 -4.28
C PHE A 243 -23.33 -5.13 -3.35
N ALA A 244 -22.58 -4.55 -2.41
CA ALA A 244 -23.09 -3.53 -1.49
C ALA A 244 -23.57 -2.28 -2.26
N LEU A 245 -22.76 -1.81 -3.21
CA LEU A 245 -23.07 -0.64 -4.03
C LEU A 245 -24.34 -0.84 -4.88
N SER A 246 -24.39 -1.89 -5.69
CA SER A 246 -25.47 -2.14 -6.65
C SER A 246 -26.81 -2.47 -5.96
N ASN A 247 -26.78 -3.19 -4.84
CA ASN A 247 -28.01 -3.65 -4.18
C ASN A 247 -28.55 -2.66 -3.15
N PHE A 248 -27.70 -1.94 -2.42
CA PHE A 248 -28.14 -1.16 -1.25
C PHE A 248 -27.82 0.33 -1.32
N LEU A 249 -26.65 0.70 -1.83
CA LEU A 249 -26.17 2.09 -1.75
C LEU A 249 -26.52 2.92 -2.98
N GLY A 250 -26.67 2.27 -4.14
CA GLY A 250 -27.02 2.86 -5.42
C GLY A 250 -25.80 3.16 -6.28
N LEU A 251 -25.88 2.82 -7.56
CA LEU A 251 -24.87 3.16 -8.55
C LEU A 251 -24.73 4.69 -8.67
N GLY A 252 -23.52 5.20 -8.54
CA GLY A 252 -23.14 6.61 -8.72
C GLY A 252 -23.44 7.47 -7.50
N SER A 253 -23.80 6.84 -6.40
CA SER A 253 -23.95 7.52 -5.13
C SER A 253 -22.58 7.99 -4.60
N THR A 254 -22.63 9.00 -3.76
CA THR A 254 -21.54 9.42 -2.88
C THR A 254 -21.96 9.10 -1.45
N GLY A 255 -20.99 8.89 -0.56
CA GLY A 255 -21.29 8.49 0.81
C GLY A 255 -20.06 8.51 1.71
N VAL A 256 -20.24 7.97 2.92
CA VAL A 256 -19.18 7.78 3.90
C VAL A 256 -18.87 6.29 4.03
N TYR A 257 -17.60 5.91 3.90
CA TYR A 257 -17.16 4.56 4.22
C TYR A 257 -16.20 4.53 5.41
N VAL A 258 -16.20 3.41 6.14
CA VAL A 258 -15.22 3.10 7.17
C VAL A 258 -14.60 1.75 6.84
N ASP A 259 -13.29 1.67 6.79
CA ASP A 259 -12.54 0.46 6.50
C ASP A 259 -11.65 0.09 7.70
N VAL A 260 -12.05 -0.95 8.43
CA VAL A 260 -11.42 -1.39 9.67
C VAL A 260 -10.55 -2.60 9.37
N GLY A 261 -9.24 -2.44 9.47
CA GLY A 261 -8.26 -3.37 8.94
C GLY A 261 -8.03 -3.15 7.44
N ALA A 262 -7.81 -1.87 7.07
CA ALA A 262 -7.75 -1.44 5.68
C ALA A 262 -6.57 -2.04 4.89
N SER A 263 -5.53 -2.54 5.57
CA SER A 263 -4.43 -3.30 4.98
C SER A 263 -3.80 -2.61 3.75
N LEU A 264 -3.55 -3.35 2.67
CA LEU A 264 -3.02 -2.81 1.42
C LEU A 264 -4.06 -1.93 0.70
N PRO A 265 -3.65 -0.82 0.06
CA PRO A 265 -4.59 0.16 -0.51
C PRO A 265 -5.50 -0.33 -1.63
N PHE A 266 -5.10 -1.40 -2.32
CA PHE A 266 -5.80 -1.89 -3.50
C PHE A 266 -6.20 -3.35 -3.33
N ASP A 267 -5.26 -4.21 -2.96
CA ASP A 267 -5.46 -5.66 -2.93
C ASP A 267 -6.68 -6.07 -2.11
N TYR A 268 -7.64 -6.71 -2.77
CA TYR A 268 -8.86 -7.24 -2.18
C TYR A 268 -9.72 -6.22 -1.40
N SER A 269 -9.49 -4.92 -1.60
CA SER A 269 -10.13 -3.88 -0.81
C SER A 269 -11.62 -3.74 -1.14
N ASN A 270 -12.46 -3.83 -0.10
CA ASN A 270 -13.90 -3.58 -0.19
C ASN A 270 -14.26 -2.11 -0.38
N THR A 271 -13.30 -1.19 -0.24
CA THR A 271 -13.56 0.25 -0.23
C THR A 271 -12.78 1.01 -1.31
N VAL A 272 -11.89 0.35 -2.04
CA VAL A 272 -10.97 1.04 -2.96
C VAL A 272 -11.68 1.81 -4.07
N MET A 273 -12.67 1.15 -4.67
CA MET A 273 -13.47 1.70 -5.74
C MET A 273 -14.38 2.84 -5.26
N LEU A 274 -14.88 2.80 -4.02
CA LEU A 274 -15.71 3.87 -3.46
C LEU A 274 -14.92 5.17 -3.28
N ASP A 275 -13.71 5.06 -2.76
CA ASP A 275 -12.80 6.20 -2.56
C ASP A 275 -12.27 6.76 -3.88
N ARG A 276 -11.70 5.91 -4.74
CA ARG A 276 -10.96 6.36 -5.93
C ARG A 276 -11.84 6.62 -7.14
N CYS A 277 -12.93 5.86 -7.31
CA CYS A 277 -13.81 6.01 -8.48
C CYS A 277 -15.04 6.88 -8.18
N LEU A 278 -15.58 6.82 -6.96
CA LEU A 278 -16.80 7.53 -6.59
C LEU A 278 -16.56 8.73 -5.65
N GLY A 279 -15.34 8.93 -5.17
CA GLY A 279 -14.97 10.08 -4.34
C GLY A 279 -15.65 10.09 -2.97
N TRP A 280 -15.93 8.92 -2.40
CA TRP A 280 -16.55 8.80 -1.08
C TRP A 280 -15.63 9.32 0.03
N GLN A 281 -16.21 9.89 1.09
CA GLN A 281 -15.46 10.27 2.27
C GLN A 281 -15.11 9.01 3.07
N GLY A 282 -13.82 8.80 3.35
CA GLY A 282 -13.33 7.58 3.98
C GLY A 282 -12.66 7.76 5.33
N VAL A 283 -12.77 6.76 6.19
CA VAL A 283 -11.91 6.52 7.35
C VAL A 283 -11.29 5.13 7.22
N CYS A 284 -9.97 5.03 7.24
CA CYS A 284 -9.23 3.78 7.19
C CYS A 284 -8.51 3.58 8.53
N VAL A 285 -8.66 2.39 9.13
CA VAL A 285 -7.97 2.03 10.38
C VAL A 285 -7.00 0.90 10.10
N GLU A 286 -5.71 1.13 10.32
CA GLU A 286 -4.64 0.18 10.06
C GLU A 286 -3.46 0.41 11.02
N PRO A 287 -3.29 -0.43 12.05
CA PRO A 287 -2.25 -0.25 13.05
C PRO A 287 -0.83 -0.52 12.54
N ASN A 288 -0.66 -1.26 11.44
CA ASN A 288 0.67 -1.57 10.91
C ASN A 288 1.31 -0.31 10.30
N PRO A 289 2.45 0.17 10.85
CA PRO A 289 3.12 1.36 10.35
C PRO A 289 3.63 1.20 8.91
N HIS A 290 3.85 -0.03 8.44
CA HIS A 290 4.28 -0.29 7.06
C HIS A 290 3.12 -0.20 6.05
N LEU A 291 1.87 -0.39 6.48
CA LEU A 291 0.69 -0.37 5.60
C LEU A 291 -0.03 0.98 5.64
N SER A 292 -0.15 1.59 6.82
CA SER A 292 -0.79 2.90 7.00
C SER A 292 -0.21 3.98 6.08
N ILE A 293 1.09 3.97 5.85
CA ILE A 293 1.74 4.98 5.01
C ILE A 293 1.41 4.74 3.53
N LEU A 294 1.21 3.48 3.11
CA LEU A 294 0.70 3.17 1.77
C LEU A 294 -0.75 3.66 1.61
N LEU A 295 -1.58 3.50 2.64
CA LEU A 295 -2.95 4.01 2.63
C LEU A 295 -2.96 5.54 2.47
N GLU A 296 -2.12 6.27 3.22
CA GLU A 296 -1.99 7.74 3.09
C GLU A 296 -1.52 8.20 1.70
N VAL A 297 -0.75 7.36 1.01
CA VAL A 297 -0.27 7.62 -0.33
C VAL A 297 -1.38 7.41 -1.37
N TYR A 298 -2.03 6.26 -1.33
CA TYR A 298 -2.86 5.78 -2.44
C TYR A 298 -4.36 5.96 -2.24
N ARG A 299 -4.82 6.21 -1.00
CA ARG A 299 -6.24 6.43 -0.67
C ARG A 299 -6.48 7.91 -0.35
N SER A 300 -7.75 8.33 -0.38
CA SER A 300 -8.15 9.65 0.11
C SER A 300 -8.72 9.65 1.54
N CYS A 301 -8.93 8.47 2.14
CA CYS A 301 -9.39 8.33 3.52
C CYS A 301 -8.46 8.97 4.56
N GLN A 302 -9.06 9.39 5.67
CA GLN A 302 -8.32 9.67 6.90
C GLN A 302 -7.79 8.37 7.48
N VAL A 303 -6.48 8.27 7.69
CA VAL A 303 -5.83 7.05 8.20
C VAL A 303 -5.61 7.17 9.71
N PHE A 304 -6.03 6.13 10.46
CA PHE A 304 -5.80 5.99 11.88
C PHE A 304 -4.92 4.77 12.13
N THR A 305 -3.80 4.96 12.84
CA THR A 305 -2.82 3.90 13.14
C THR A 305 -3.09 3.19 14.47
N ASN A 306 -4.30 3.33 14.98
CA ASN A 306 -4.73 2.64 16.19
C ASN A 306 -5.17 1.21 15.84
N CYS A 307 -4.95 0.27 16.76
CA CYS A 307 -5.72 -0.96 16.75
C CYS A 307 -7.10 -0.72 17.40
N ILE A 308 -8.01 -1.68 17.25
CA ILE A 308 -9.33 -1.58 17.87
C ILE A 308 -9.47 -2.59 18.99
N SER A 309 -10.10 -2.14 20.07
CA SER A 309 -10.49 -2.95 21.22
C SER A 309 -11.78 -2.42 21.83
N ASP A 310 -12.44 -3.23 22.65
CA ASP A 310 -13.66 -2.85 23.37
C ASP A 310 -13.39 -1.88 24.55
N ALA A 311 -12.14 -1.77 24.99
CA ALA A 311 -11.65 -0.76 25.93
C ALA A 311 -10.24 -0.28 25.52
N GLY A 312 -9.82 0.91 25.95
CA GLY A 312 -8.49 1.44 25.61
C GLY A 312 -7.34 0.55 26.13
N LEU A 313 -6.45 0.12 25.24
CA LEU A 313 -5.29 -0.71 25.55
C LEU A 313 -4.01 -0.09 24.95
N PRO A 314 -3.19 0.60 25.75
CA PRO A 314 -1.95 1.18 25.24
C PRO A 314 -0.89 0.11 24.96
N GLN A 315 -0.05 0.36 23.96
CA GLN A 315 1.17 -0.39 23.66
C GLN A 315 0.94 -1.91 23.49
N ARG A 316 -0.07 -2.29 22.71
CA ARG A 316 -0.31 -3.71 22.36
C ARG A 316 0.76 -4.18 21.36
N PRO A 317 1.47 -5.29 21.63
CA PRO A 317 2.44 -5.84 20.70
C PRO A 317 1.75 -6.55 19.52
N PHE A 318 2.29 -6.35 18.33
CA PHE A 318 1.98 -7.09 17.12
C PHE A 318 3.21 -7.91 16.71
N SER A 319 3.01 -9.22 16.58
CA SER A 319 4.10 -10.17 16.33
C SER A 319 3.96 -10.84 14.97
N ASP A 320 5.09 -11.21 14.38
CA ASP A 320 5.12 -12.09 13.21
C ASP A 320 4.73 -13.54 13.55
N ARG A 321 4.79 -14.43 12.54
CA ARG A 321 4.45 -15.85 12.70
C ARG A 321 5.39 -16.62 13.62
N ASP A 322 6.61 -16.12 13.82
CA ASP A 322 7.63 -16.70 14.70
C ASP A 322 7.54 -16.13 16.12
N GLY A 323 6.59 -15.23 16.38
CA GLY A 323 6.34 -14.60 17.67
C GLY A 323 7.22 -13.39 17.96
N LYS A 324 8.05 -12.95 17.02
CA LYS A 324 8.88 -11.76 17.17
C LYS A 324 7.99 -10.52 17.07
N VAL A 325 8.09 -9.63 18.05
CA VAL A 325 7.34 -8.36 18.04
C VAL A 325 7.91 -7.46 16.96
N GLU A 326 7.08 -7.09 16.00
CA GLU A 326 7.42 -6.21 14.89
C GLU A 326 7.12 -4.74 15.24
N PHE A 327 5.97 -4.48 15.86
CA PHE A 327 5.59 -3.13 16.28
C PHE A 327 4.60 -3.15 17.46
N TYR A 328 4.34 -1.96 18.01
CA TYR A 328 3.35 -1.73 19.05
C TYR A 328 2.32 -0.71 18.55
N ALA A 329 1.06 -0.88 18.94
CA ALA A 329 0.01 0.09 18.66
C ALA A 329 -0.89 0.30 19.88
N ASP A 330 -1.40 1.53 20.03
CA ASP A 330 -2.41 1.84 21.03
C ASP A 330 -3.79 1.47 20.48
N CYS A 331 -4.51 0.60 21.19
CA CYS A 331 -5.87 0.22 20.81
C CYS A 331 -6.90 1.08 21.50
N VAL A 332 -7.93 1.49 20.75
CA VAL A 332 -9.05 2.29 21.25
C VAL A 332 -10.38 1.76 20.72
N PRO A 333 -11.52 2.09 21.35
CA PRO A 333 -12.83 1.82 20.77
C PRO A 333 -13.00 2.48 19.41
N LEU A 334 -13.63 1.78 18.46
CA LEU A 334 -13.90 2.32 17.11
C LEU A 334 -14.70 3.63 17.19
N THR A 335 -15.63 3.74 18.14
CA THR A 335 -16.40 4.98 18.40
C THR A 335 -15.50 6.21 18.59
N ASP A 336 -14.37 6.07 19.29
CA ASP A 336 -13.48 7.19 19.57
C ASP A 336 -12.68 7.60 18.33
N ILE A 337 -12.32 6.64 17.48
CA ILE A 337 -11.73 6.90 16.16
C ILE A 337 -12.73 7.68 15.29
N LEU A 338 -13.98 7.21 15.20
CA LEU A 338 -15.01 7.86 14.38
C LEU A 338 -15.32 9.29 14.84
N ARG A 339 -15.38 9.53 16.16
CA ARG A 339 -15.48 10.88 16.73
C ARG A 339 -14.29 11.75 16.34
N SER A 340 -13.08 11.21 16.47
CA SER A 340 -11.84 11.93 16.16
C SER A 340 -11.72 12.27 14.67
N ALA A 341 -12.23 11.38 13.80
CA ALA A 341 -12.30 11.59 12.35
C ALA A 341 -13.30 12.69 11.95
N GLY A 342 -14.18 13.10 12.87
CA GLY A 342 -15.21 14.11 12.61
C GLY A 342 -16.22 13.66 11.54
N VAL A 343 -16.39 12.35 11.33
CA VAL A 343 -17.43 11.84 10.43
C VAL A 343 -18.80 12.08 11.04
N GLY A 344 -19.78 12.37 10.19
CA GLY A 344 -21.16 12.50 10.62
C GLY A 344 -21.70 11.19 11.22
N PRO A 345 -22.88 11.21 11.85
CA PRO A 345 -23.46 10.02 12.47
C PRO A 345 -23.82 8.94 11.45
N ARG A 346 -23.96 9.28 10.16
CA ARG A 346 -24.34 8.33 9.10
C ARG A 346 -23.10 7.78 8.40
N ILE A 347 -22.99 6.45 8.39
CA ILE A 347 -21.96 5.70 7.67
C ILE A 347 -22.69 4.82 6.64
N ASP A 348 -22.34 4.96 5.37
CA ASP A 348 -23.01 4.24 4.30
C ASP A 348 -22.49 2.80 4.17
N LEU A 349 -21.17 2.60 4.25
CA LEU A 349 -20.54 1.28 4.25
C LEU A 349 -19.49 1.16 5.34
N MET A 350 -19.49 0.05 6.07
CA MET A 350 -18.39 -0.33 6.96
C MET A 350 -17.83 -1.69 6.54
N SER A 351 -16.54 -1.74 6.20
CA SER A 351 -15.78 -2.98 5.99
C SER A 351 -15.02 -3.29 7.28
N VAL A 352 -15.04 -4.55 7.73
CA VAL A 352 -14.33 -5.02 8.92
C VAL A 352 -13.62 -6.33 8.62
N ASP A 353 -12.29 -6.28 8.59
CA ASP A 353 -11.42 -7.44 8.45
C ASP A 353 -10.17 -7.23 9.31
N VAL A 354 -10.19 -7.75 10.54
CA VAL A 354 -9.14 -7.48 11.54
C VAL A 354 -8.58 -8.78 12.13
N GLU A 355 -8.53 -9.82 11.29
CA GLU A 355 -7.87 -11.10 11.58
C GLU A 355 -8.28 -11.65 12.96
N HIS A 356 -9.59 -11.87 13.12
CA HIS A 356 -10.25 -12.47 14.29
C HIS A 356 -10.58 -11.52 15.47
N GLN A 357 -10.51 -10.21 15.25
CA GLN A 357 -10.88 -9.20 16.26
C GLN A 357 -12.21 -8.49 15.96
N GLU A 358 -13.04 -9.04 15.06
CA GLU A 358 -14.27 -8.39 14.58
C GLU A 358 -15.26 -8.13 15.72
N LEU A 359 -15.33 -9.04 16.68
CA LEU A 359 -16.17 -8.84 17.87
C LEU A 359 -15.69 -7.67 18.75
N ALA A 360 -14.39 -7.43 18.83
CA ALA A 360 -13.85 -6.29 19.57
C ALA A 360 -14.20 -4.97 18.85
N VAL A 361 -14.17 -4.98 17.51
CA VAL A 361 -14.62 -3.85 16.69
C VAL A 361 -16.09 -3.54 16.95
N LEU A 362 -16.95 -4.56 16.85
CA LEU A 362 -18.40 -4.39 17.06
C LEU A 362 -18.75 -3.97 18.49
N ARG A 363 -18.03 -4.48 19.49
CA ARG A 363 -18.24 -4.06 20.90
C ARG A 363 -17.72 -2.65 21.20
N GLY A 364 -16.68 -2.21 20.50
CA GLY A 364 -16.14 -0.86 20.59
C GLY A 364 -16.92 0.19 19.79
N LEU A 365 -17.97 -0.21 19.07
CA LEU A 365 -18.81 0.64 18.23
C LEU A 365 -20.16 0.95 18.90
N ASN A 366 -20.46 2.24 19.05
CA ASN A 366 -21.77 2.71 19.49
C ASN A 366 -22.70 2.91 18.29
N LEU A 367 -23.58 1.93 18.05
CA LEU A 367 -24.54 1.94 16.93
C LEU A 367 -25.71 2.91 17.11
N GLU A 368 -25.91 3.45 18.31
CA GLU A 368 -26.88 4.54 18.53
C GLU A 368 -26.32 5.90 18.08
N GLU A 369 -25.00 6.06 18.17
CA GLU A 369 -24.30 7.29 17.77
C GLU A 369 -23.92 7.28 16.30
N PHE A 370 -23.46 6.12 15.81
CA PHE A 370 -23.08 5.91 14.42
C PHE A 370 -24.02 4.93 13.73
N ASP A 371 -24.89 5.47 12.91
CA ASP A 371 -25.85 4.79 12.05
C ASP A 371 -25.14 4.24 10.80
N VAL A 372 -24.74 2.97 10.86
CA VAL A 372 -24.11 2.24 9.75
C VAL A 372 -25.17 1.54 8.90
N ARG A 373 -25.29 1.83 7.61
CA ARG A 373 -26.32 1.26 6.73
C ARG A 373 -26.01 -0.17 6.29
N VAL A 374 -24.79 -0.38 5.80
CA VAL A 374 -24.30 -1.67 5.30
C VAL A 374 -22.98 -1.99 5.96
N MET A 375 -22.83 -3.23 6.45
CA MET A 375 -21.58 -3.75 6.98
C MET A 375 -21.14 -4.97 6.17
N VAL A 376 -19.87 -5.04 5.81
CA VAL A 376 -19.19 -6.22 5.27
C VAL A 376 -18.18 -6.64 6.32
N ILE A 377 -18.32 -7.85 6.86
CA ILE A 377 -17.50 -8.31 7.98
C ILE A 377 -16.89 -9.65 7.60
N GLU A 378 -15.57 -9.76 7.61
CA GLU A 378 -14.88 -11.04 7.42
C GLU A 378 -15.13 -11.91 8.66
N VAL A 379 -15.69 -13.10 8.47
CA VAL A 379 -15.93 -14.02 9.57
C VAL A 379 -15.34 -15.37 9.25
N THR A 380 -14.04 -15.49 9.51
CA THR A 380 -13.30 -16.73 9.32
C THR A 380 -13.58 -17.75 10.45
N ARG A 381 -14.17 -18.90 10.03
CA ARG A 381 -14.33 -20.20 10.74
C ARG A 381 -15.51 -20.38 11.72
N GLY A 382 -16.19 -21.53 11.55
CA GLY A 382 -17.02 -22.18 12.57
C GLY A 382 -18.25 -21.39 13.03
N ALA A 383 -18.49 -21.35 14.34
CA ALA A 383 -19.65 -20.69 14.94
C ALA A 383 -19.53 -19.15 15.09
N ARG A 384 -18.44 -18.51 14.63
CA ARG A 384 -18.18 -17.07 14.84
C ARG A 384 -19.19 -16.13 14.17
N TRP A 385 -19.72 -16.52 13.02
CA TRP A 385 -20.84 -15.80 12.39
C TRP A 385 -22.07 -15.65 13.30
N LEU A 386 -22.26 -16.56 14.28
CA LEU A 386 -23.32 -16.44 15.27
C LEU A 386 -23.01 -15.41 16.34
N GLU A 387 -21.73 -15.26 16.68
CA GLU A 387 -21.30 -14.26 17.66
C GLU A 387 -21.53 -12.86 17.08
N VAL A 388 -21.20 -12.67 15.79
CA VAL A 388 -21.53 -11.45 15.04
C VAL A 388 -23.06 -11.29 14.94
N ASP A 389 -23.81 -12.34 14.59
CA ASP A 389 -25.29 -12.30 14.55
C ASP A 389 -25.90 -11.88 15.89
N SER A 390 -25.35 -12.40 16.99
CA SER A 390 -25.85 -12.13 18.34
C SER A 390 -25.68 -10.66 18.74
N ILE A 391 -24.75 -9.94 18.10
CA ILE A 391 -24.56 -8.51 18.26
C ILE A 391 -25.45 -7.74 17.29
N LEU A 392 -25.45 -8.08 15.99
CA LEU A 392 -26.05 -7.24 14.96
C LEU A 392 -27.56 -7.45 14.77
N LEU A 393 -28.06 -8.69 14.84
CA LEU A 393 -29.49 -8.95 14.61
C LEU A 393 -30.39 -8.24 15.65
N PRO A 394 -30.06 -8.22 16.96
CA PRO A 394 -30.84 -7.45 17.94
C PRO A 394 -30.77 -5.94 17.74
N GLN A 395 -29.76 -5.43 17.04
CA GLN A 395 -29.54 -4.01 16.75
C GLN A 395 -30.25 -3.56 15.46
N GLY A 396 -31.14 -4.40 14.91
CA GLY A 396 -31.95 -4.05 13.75
C GLY A 396 -31.26 -4.28 12.40
N TYR A 397 -30.24 -5.14 12.35
CA TYR A 397 -29.61 -5.57 11.11
C TYR A 397 -30.16 -6.92 10.65
N ALA A 398 -30.09 -7.15 9.34
CA ALA A 398 -30.32 -8.43 8.71
C ALA A 398 -29.06 -8.90 8.00
N LYS A 399 -28.72 -10.19 8.16
CA LYS A 399 -27.72 -10.86 7.33
C LYS A 399 -28.30 -11.11 5.95
N VAL A 400 -27.79 -10.44 4.92
CA VAL A 400 -28.36 -10.47 3.56
C VAL A 400 -27.57 -11.31 2.57
N ALA A 401 -26.28 -11.52 2.82
CA ALA A 401 -25.43 -12.35 1.98
C ALA A 401 -24.24 -12.92 2.76
N VAL A 402 -23.71 -14.03 2.24
CA VAL A 402 -22.41 -14.58 2.60
C VAL A 402 -21.63 -14.68 1.28
N LEU A 403 -20.54 -13.93 1.17
CA LEU A 403 -19.72 -13.80 -0.03
C LEU A 403 -18.32 -14.30 0.30
N GLY A 404 -18.08 -15.59 0.04
CA GLY A 404 -16.84 -16.25 0.46
C GLY A 404 -16.74 -16.27 1.99
N ARG A 405 -15.75 -15.54 2.54
CA ARG A 405 -15.49 -15.46 3.99
C ARG A 405 -16.17 -14.25 4.65
N ASP A 406 -16.79 -13.38 3.84
CA ASP A 406 -17.45 -12.18 4.31
C ASP A 406 -18.95 -12.36 4.46
N VAL A 407 -19.50 -11.70 5.47
CA VAL A 407 -20.93 -11.64 5.71
C VAL A 407 -21.40 -10.20 5.56
N VAL A 408 -22.45 -10.01 4.76
CA VAL A 408 -23.05 -8.69 4.53
C VAL A 408 -24.26 -8.52 5.43
N TYR A 409 -24.24 -7.48 6.26
CA TYR A 409 -25.34 -7.05 7.12
C TYR A 409 -25.89 -5.71 6.64
N VAL A 410 -27.21 -5.56 6.65
CA VAL A 410 -27.90 -4.34 6.22
C VAL A 410 -28.95 -3.97 7.25
N LYS A 411 -29.11 -2.68 7.56
CA LYS A 411 -30.20 -2.22 8.42
C LYS A 411 -31.55 -2.63 7.86
N LEU A 412 -32.44 -3.14 8.72
CA LEU A 412 -33.77 -3.61 8.34
C LEU A 412 -34.62 -2.52 7.65
N GLU A 413 -34.37 -1.25 7.95
CA GLU A 413 -35.07 -0.10 7.35
C GLU A 413 -34.76 0.03 5.85
N GLU A 414 -33.52 -0.20 5.44
CA GLU A 414 -33.08 -0.18 4.03
C GLU A 414 -33.77 -1.26 3.19
N LEU A 415 -34.12 -2.40 3.81
CA LEU A 415 -34.83 -3.49 3.16
C LEU A 415 -36.33 -3.18 2.97
N GLN A 416 -36.91 -2.36 3.85
CA GLN A 416 -38.31 -1.96 3.78
C GLN A 416 -38.57 -0.99 2.63
N GLU A 417 -37.66 -0.05 2.40
CA GLU A 417 -37.75 0.92 1.30
C GLU A 417 -37.67 0.26 -0.08
N LYS A 418 -37.00 -0.89 -0.20
CA LYS A 418 -36.89 -1.67 -1.44
C LYS A 418 -38.05 -2.64 -1.70
N ASN A 419 -39.12 -2.56 -0.90
CA ASN A 419 -40.33 -3.38 -1.06
C ASN A 419 -40.05 -4.90 -1.03
N LEU A 420 -39.01 -5.32 -0.29
CA LEU A 420 -38.68 -6.73 -0.03
C LEU A 420 -39.64 -7.31 1.02
N ALA A 421 -40.94 -7.30 0.71
CA ALA A 421 -42.05 -7.71 1.58
C ALA A 421 -42.03 -9.20 2.01
N ALA A 422 -41.06 -9.98 1.54
CA ALA A 422 -40.94 -11.42 1.80
C ALA A 422 -39.97 -11.77 2.95
N TRP A 423 -39.19 -10.81 3.47
CA TRP A 423 -38.26 -11.07 4.57
C TRP A 423 -38.97 -10.92 5.93
N PRO A 424 -38.80 -11.87 6.86
CA PRO A 424 -39.41 -11.78 8.19
C PRO A 424 -38.77 -10.63 8.98
N ILE A 425 -39.42 -9.47 8.99
CA ILE A 425 -38.99 -8.31 9.77
C ILE A 425 -39.43 -8.50 11.22
N PHE A 426 -38.48 -8.59 12.14
CA PHE A 426 -38.74 -8.53 13.57
C PHE A 426 -38.95 -7.07 13.99
N LYS A 427 -40.21 -6.64 14.11
CA LYS A 427 -40.55 -5.29 14.60
C LYS A 427 -40.70 -5.27 16.13
N GLY A 428 -39.89 -4.46 16.81
CA GLY A 428 -40.28 -3.83 18.09
C GLY A 428 -39.13 -3.51 19.06
N PRO A 429 -39.10 -2.30 19.67
CA PRO A 429 -38.09 -1.90 20.66
C PRO A 429 -38.16 -2.64 22.01
N ASP A 430 -39.24 -3.38 22.28
CA ASP A 430 -39.49 -4.06 23.57
C ASP A 430 -39.44 -5.60 23.52
N ARG A 431 -38.99 -6.21 22.41
CA ARG A 431 -38.89 -7.67 22.31
C ARG A 431 -37.48 -8.09 21.94
N LYS A 432 -36.76 -8.71 22.90
CA LYS A 432 -35.62 -9.59 22.58
C LYS A 432 -36.07 -10.57 21.49
N ALA A 433 -35.34 -10.63 20.38
CA ALA A 433 -35.65 -11.52 19.27
C ALA A 433 -35.72 -12.97 19.76
N THR A 434 -36.89 -13.61 19.58
CA THR A 434 -37.05 -15.04 19.80
C THR A 434 -36.64 -15.76 18.53
N LEU A 435 -35.61 -16.60 18.61
CA LEU A 435 -35.11 -17.37 17.47
C LEU A 435 -36.20 -18.31 16.94
N PRO A 436 -36.27 -18.56 15.61
CA PRO A 436 -37.28 -19.45 15.02
C PRO A 436 -37.22 -20.88 15.56
N ASP A 437 -38.37 -21.55 15.64
CA ASP A 437 -38.43 -22.97 16.02
C ASP A 437 -37.61 -23.83 15.05
N GLY A 438 -36.69 -24.65 15.59
CA GLY A 438 -35.79 -25.48 14.80
C GLY A 438 -34.43 -24.83 14.46
N TRP A 439 -34.20 -23.57 14.85
CA TRP A 439 -32.91 -22.88 14.68
C TRP A 439 -31.74 -23.70 15.25
N ALA A 440 -31.90 -24.30 16.43
CA ALA A 440 -30.88 -25.16 17.04
C ALA A 440 -30.54 -26.42 16.20
N ASN A 441 -31.51 -26.99 15.49
CA ASN A 441 -31.32 -28.19 14.66
C ASN A 441 -30.73 -27.85 13.28
N PHE A 442 -31.11 -26.71 12.69
CA PHE A 442 -30.45 -26.17 11.50
C PHE A 442 -28.98 -25.85 11.81
N HIS A 443 -28.73 -25.26 12.97
CA HIS A 443 -27.41 -24.85 13.42
C HIS A 443 -26.44 -26.03 13.65
N GLN A 444 -26.90 -27.14 14.24
CA GLN A 444 -26.08 -28.36 14.41
C GLN A 444 -25.64 -28.97 13.07
N ARG A 445 -26.51 -28.97 12.05
CA ARG A 445 -26.18 -29.55 10.73
C ARG A 445 -25.08 -28.78 9.98
N VAL A 446 -25.05 -27.46 10.11
CA VAL A 446 -24.09 -26.60 9.41
C VAL A 446 -22.69 -26.67 10.04
N LEU A 447 -22.60 -26.95 11.34
CA LEU A 447 -21.32 -27.18 12.03
C LEU A 447 -20.73 -28.56 11.76
N ASP A 448 -21.55 -29.58 11.51
CA ASP A 448 -21.09 -30.98 11.50
C ASP A 448 -20.62 -31.50 10.13
N GLU A 449 -21.22 -31.12 8.99
CA GLU A 449 -20.93 -31.82 7.71
C GLU A 449 -19.86 -31.13 6.83
N GLU A 450 -19.88 -29.81 6.66
CA GLU A 450 -18.89 -29.09 5.83
C GLU A 450 -17.57 -28.84 6.58
N MET A 451 -17.65 -28.45 7.85
CA MET A 451 -16.49 -28.13 8.67
C MET A 451 -15.65 -29.37 9.01
N GLU A 452 -16.29 -30.54 9.22
CA GLU A 452 -15.54 -31.79 9.41
C GLU A 452 -14.81 -32.24 8.13
N GLU A 453 -15.39 -32.02 6.94
CA GLU A 453 -14.76 -32.42 5.67
C GLU A 453 -13.56 -31.53 5.36
N GLU A 454 -13.67 -30.22 5.52
CA GLU A 454 -12.54 -29.27 5.36
C GLU A 454 -11.43 -29.56 6.37
N MET A 455 -11.76 -29.73 7.65
CA MET A 455 -10.76 -30.06 8.68
C MET A 455 -10.08 -31.42 8.44
N ARG A 456 -10.74 -32.36 7.75
CA ARG A 456 -10.18 -33.67 7.37
C ARG A 456 -9.28 -33.55 6.15
N GLN A 457 -9.60 -32.66 5.20
CA GLN A 457 -8.78 -32.38 4.02
C GLN A 457 -7.53 -31.56 4.37
N GLU A 458 -7.64 -30.51 5.19
CA GLU A 458 -6.50 -29.73 5.66
C GLU A 458 -5.51 -30.58 6.48
N ARG A 459 -6.01 -31.43 7.39
CA ARG A 459 -5.14 -32.38 8.12
C ARG A 459 -4.46 -33.37 7.20
N LYS A 460 -5.16 -33.93 6.20
CA LYS A 460 -4.54 -34.84 5.22
C LYS A 460 -3.48 -34.14 4.37
N ALA A 461 -3.71 -32.91 3.93
CA ALA A 461 -2.76 -32.12 3.15
C ALA A 461 -1.51 -31.75 3.98
N TYR A 462 -1.70 -31.32 5.23
CA TYR A 462 -0.61 -30.99 6.15
C TYR A 462 0.31 -32.19 6.44
N TYR A 463 -0.26 -33.36 6.77
CA TYR A 463 0.54 -34.57 7.04
C TYR A 463 1.13 -35.23 5.78
N ALA A 464 0.54 -35.03 4.60
CA ALA A 464 1.10 -35.49 3.34
C ALA A 464 2.28 -34.62 2.87
N GLY A 465 2.24 -33.31 3.13
CA GLY A 465 3.33 -32.38 2.83
C GLY A 465 4.58 -32.62 3.68
N LEU A 466 4.40 -32.98 4.96
CA LEU A 466 5.51 -33.30 5.88
C LEU A 466 6.28 -34.58 5.53
N ARG A 467 5.74 -35.47 4.69
CA ARG A 467 6.39 -36.74 4.30
C ARG A 467 7.24 -36.66 3.03
N ARG A 468 7.27 -35.52 2.30
CA ARG A 468 7.89 -35.46 0.96
C ARG A 468 9.22 -34.74 0.84
N THR A 469 9.81 -34.20 1.91
CA THR A 469 11.16 -33.62 1.84
C THR A 469 11.98 -33.96 3.07
N SER A 470 12.47 -35.20 3.14
CA SER A 470 13.79 -35.48 3.69
C SER A 470 14.68 -35.86 2.52
N PRO A 471 15.77 -35.11 2.23
CA PRO A 471 16.70 -35.47 1.16
C PRO A 471 17.56 -36.67 1.62
N GLY A 472 17.65 -37.69 0.76
CA GLY A 472 18.69 -38.70 0.77
C GLY A 472 19.66 -38.45 -0.38
#